data_AF-A0A947HHU9-F1
#
_entry.id   AF-A0A947HHU9-F1
#
_cell.length_a   1.000
_cell.length_b   1.000
_cell.length_c   1.000
_cell.angle_alpha   90.00
_cell.angle_beta   90.00
_cell.angle_gamma   90.00
#
_symmetry.space_group_name_H-M   'P 1'
#
loop_
_entity.id
_entity.type
_entity.pdbx_description
1 polymer ?
#
loop_
_entity_poly.entity_id
_entity_poly.type
_entity_poly.pdbx_seq_one_letter_code
_entity_poly.pdbx_strand_id
1 'polypeptide(L)'
;MDPWKMWKQGFDAWENATATYLEQVLRSPLLLGPSGAMLSAAMKARSKVNDQLAGMWGGLGLPTKRDQERGLHALNQIQSRLLDLEERLEQLDKRPS
;
A
#
# COMPACT_ATOMS: atom_id res chain seq x y z
N MET A 1 -40.87 5.20 16.88
CA MET A 1 -40.14 4.20 16.06
C MET A 1 -38.73 4.10 16.63
N ASP A 2 -38.22 2.89 16.82
CA ASP A 2 -36.86 2.66 17.33
C ASP A 2 -35.86 2.84 16.17
N PRO A 3 -35.00 3.89 16.20
CA PRO A 3 -34.05 4.18 15.13
C PRO A 3 -33.11 3.00 14.82
N TRP A 4 -32.77 2.21 15.84
CA TRP A 4 -31.92 1.04 15.67
C TRP A 4 -32.59 -0.06 14.86
N LYS A 5 -33.89 -0.30 15.08
CA LYS A 5 -34.65 -1.30 14.33
C LYS A 5 -34.81 -0.92 12.86
N MET A 6 -35.03 0.36 12.58
CA MET A 6 -35.15 0.85 11.20
C MET A 6 -33.83 0.76 10.43
N TRP A 7 -32.72 1.15 11.08
CA TRP A 7 -31.38 0.96 10.51
C TRP A 7 -31.07 -0.52 10.26
N LYS A 8 -31.35 -1.38 11.24
CA LYS A 8 -31.09 -2.81 11.13
C LYS A 8 -31.90 -3.46 10.01
N GLN A 9 -33.18 -3.11 9.87
CA GLN A 9 -34.00 -3.59 8.77
C GLN A 9 -33.48 -3.15 7.39
N GLY A 10 -32.97 -1.91 7.28
CA GLY A 10 -32.34 -1.42 6.05
C GLY A 10 -31.01 -2.12 5.77
N PHE A 11 -30.20 -2.37 6.80
CA PHE A 11 -28.96 -3.13 6.72
C PHE A 11 -29.23 -4.57 6.28
N ASP A 12 -30.19 -5.26 6.91
CA ASP A 12 -30.56 -6.65 6.58
C ASP A 12 -31.08 -6.75 5.13
N ALA A 13 -31.83 -5.75 4.66
CA ALA A 13 -32.29 -5.72 3.26
C ALA A 13 -31.13 -5.51 2.27
N TRP A 14 -30.20 -4.61 2.59
CA TRP A 14 -28.99 -4.38 1.79
C TRP A 14 -28.06 -5.60 1.79
N GLU A 15 -27.85 -6.22 2.95
CA GLU A 15 -27.02 -7.41 3.13
C GLU A 15 -27.58 -8.56 2.30
N ASN A 16 -28.89 -8.84 2.39
CA ASN A 16 -29.51 -9.90 1.61
C ASN A 16 -29.42 -9.66 0.09
N ALA A 17 -29.63 -8.42 -0.36
CA ALA A 17 -29.50 -8.06 -1.78
C ALA A 17 -28.05 -8.21 -2.27
N THR A 18 -27.09 -7.77 -1.45
CA THR A 18 -25.67 -7.83 -1.76
C THR A 18 -25.15 -9.27 -1.72
N ALA A 19 -25.61 -10.07 -0.76
CA ALA A 19 -25.29 -11.50 -0.66
C ALA A 19 -25.82 -12.27 -1.87
N THR A 20 -27.06 -12.01 -2.29
CA THR A 20 -27.64 -12.65 -3.48
C THR A 20 -26.87 -12.31 -4.75
N TYR A 21 -26.46 -11.03 -4.91
CA TYR A 21 -25.66 -10.59 -6.03
C TYR A 21 -24.25 -11.20 -6.02
N LEU A 22 -23.58 -11.18 -4.86
CA LEU A 22 -22.28 -11.81 -4.67
C LEU A 22 -22.32 -13.30 -4.91
N GLU A 23 -23.36 -14.00 -4.44
CA GLU A 23 -23.53 -15.43 -4.66
C GLU A 23 -23.73 -15.76 -6.14
N GLN A 24 -24.47 -14.94 -6.89
CA GLN A 24 -24.62 -15.09 -8.34
C GLN A 24 -23.31 -14.86 -9.10
N VAL A 25 -22.53 -13.85 -8.70
CA VAL A 25 -21.21 -13.57 -9.28
C VAL A 25 -20.22 -14.68 -8.94
N LEU A 26 -20.24 -15.18 -7.69
CA LEU A 26 -19.35 -16.23 -7.20
C LEU A 26 -19.73 -17.64 -7.69
N ARG A 27 -21.01 -17.89 -8.00
CA ARG A 27 -21.49 -19.15 -8.60
C ARG A 27 -21.40 -19.18 -10.11
N SER A 28 -21.02 -18.08 -10.77
CA SER A 28 -20.79 -18.06 -12.22
C SER A 28 -19.32 -18.30 -12.55
N PRO A 29 -18.88 -19.56 -12.78
CA PRO A 29 -17.51 -19.86 -13.20
C PRO A 29 -17.14 -19.21 -14.54
N LEU A 30 -18.14 -18.80 -15.34
CA LEU A 30 -17.97 -18.05 -16.58
C LEU A 30 -17.50 -16.59 -16.36
N LEU A 31 -17.77 -16.02 -15.17
CA LEU A 31 -17.27 -14.70 -14.78
C LEU A 31 -15.97 -14.84 -14.00
N LEU A 32 -15.88 -15.71 -13.00
CA LEU A 32 -14.72 -15.79 -12.11
C LEU A 32 -13.40 -16.14 -12.81
N GLY A 33 -13.42 -17.06 -13.77
CA GLY A 33 -12.22 -17.44 -14.52
C GLY A 33 -11.75 -16.34 -15.49
N PRO A 34 -12.56 -15.98 -16.51
CA PRO A 34 -12.19 -14.99 -17.51
C PRO A 34 -12.01 -13.58 -16.93
N SER A 35 -12.86 -13.14 -15.99
CA SER A 35 -12.73 -11.80 -15.39
C SER A 35 -11.55 -11.70 -14.42
N GLY A 36 -11.24 -12.77 -13.69
CA GLY A 36 -10.05 -12.83 -12.84
C GLY A 36 -8.77 -12.78 -13.68
N ALA A 37 -8.73 -13.50 -14.80
CA ALA A 37 -7.62 -13.46 -15.75
C ALA A 37 -7.50 -12.09 -16.43
N MET A 38 -8.62 -11.48 -16.83
CA MET A 38 -8.66 -10.15 -17.44
C MET A 38 -8.22 -9.06 -16.46
N LEU A 39 -8.70 -9.08 -15.22
CA LEU A 39 -8.27 -8.17 -14.17
C LEU A 39 -6.79 -8.35 -13.86
N SER A 40 -6.30 -9.59 -13.78
CA SER A 40 -4.88 -9.88 -13.59
C SER A 40 -4.03 -9.35 -14.74
N ALA A 41 -4.49 -9.51 -15.98
CA ALA A 41 -3.82 -8.97 -17.16
C ALA A 41 -3.83 -7.43 -17.15
N ALA A 42 -4.95 -6.81 -16.81
CA ALA A 42 -5.07 -5.36 -16.68
C ALA A 42 -4.15 -4.80 -15.57
N MET A 43 -4.07 -5.47 -14.42
CA MET A 43 -3.19 -5.07 -13.32
C MET A 43 -1.71 -5.23 -13.70
N LYS A 44 -1.34 -6.32 -14.39
CA LYS A 44 0.03 -6.48 -14.92
C LYS A 44 0.38 -5.41 -15.95
N ALA A 45 -0.54 -5.08 -16.85
CA ALA A 45 -0.36 -4.00 -17.82
C ALA A 45 -0.18 -2.65 -17.12
N ARG A 46 -1.04 -2.32 -16.15
CA ARG A 46 -0.93 -1.11 -15.33
C ARG A 46 0.40 -1.04 -14.59
N SER A 47 0.86 -2.14 -14.00
CA SER A 47 2.17 -2.21 -13.34
C SER A 47 3.29 -1.86 -14.30
N LYS A 48 3.33 -2.47 -15.48
CA LYS A 48 4.36 -2.18 -16.49
C LYS A 48 4.35 -0.72 -16.93
N VAL A 49 3.17 -0.13 -17.11
CA VAL A 49 3.03 1.30 -17.44
C VAL A 49 3.59 2.17 -16.32
N ASN A 50 3.27 1.86 -15.06
CA ASN A 50 3.80 2.59 -13.92
C ASN A 50 5.34 2.49 -13.83
N ASP A 51 5.90 1.30 -14.07
CA ASP A 51 7.36 1.09 -14.07
C ASP A 51 8.05 1.88 -15.19
N GLN A 52 7.44 1.92 -16.38
CA GLN A 52 7.94 2.71 -17.51
C GLN A 52 7.87 4.21 -17.23
N LEU A 53 6.76 4.69 -16.69
CA LEU A 53 6.60 6.10 -16.31
C LEU A 53 7.60 6.50 -15.21
N ALA A 54 7.82 5.63 -14.22
CA ALA A 54 8.83 5.85 -13.20
C ALA A 54 10.24 5.90 -13.81
N GLY A 55 10.56 5.02 -14.76
CA GLY A 55 11.82 5.06 -15.50
C GLY A 55 11.99 6.32 -16.36
N MET A 56 10.92 6.76 -17.03
CA MET A 56 10.93 7.99 -17.81
C MET A 56 11.11 9.22 -16.93
N TRP A 57 10.39 9.32 -15.82
CA TRP A 57 10.55 10.41 -14.86
C TRP A 57 11.93 10.41 -14.22
N GLY A 58 12.47 9.24 -13.87
CA GLY A 58 13.84 9.10 -13.41
C GLY A 58 14.87 9.53 -14.46
N GLY A 59 14.66 9.18 -15.73
CA GLY A 59 15.50 9.61 -16.86
C GLY A 59 15.44 11.12 -17.13
N LEU A 60 14.31 11.76 -16.83
CA LEU A 60 14.13 13.22 -16.88
C LEU A 60 14.62 13.93 -15.61
N GLY A 61 15.14 13.19 -14.62
CA GLY A 61 15.64 13.73 -13.35
C GLY A 61 14.56 14.14 -12.36
N LEU A 62 13.29 13.76 -12.58
CA LEU A 62 12.21 14.01 -11.64
C LEU A 62 12.23 12.96 -10.52
N PRO A 63 12.19 13.36 -9.23
CA PRO A 63 12.24 12.42 -8.11
C PRO A 63 11.03 11.48 -8.13
N THR A 64 11.27 10.17 -8.20
CA THR A 64 10.21 9.17 -8.12
C THR A 64 9.92 8.80 -6.67
N LYS A 65 8.76 8.17 -6.41
CA LYS A 65 8.44 7.63 -5.07
C LYS A 65 9.52 6.68 -4.54
N ARG A 66 10.12 5.88 -5.42
CA ARG A 66 11.21 4.95 -5.07
C ARG A 66 12.51 5.69 -4.71
N ASP A 67 12.73 6.87 -5.27
CA ASP A 67 13.86 7.74 -4.88
C ASP A 67 13.61 8.36 -3.51
N GLN A 68 12.37 8.74 -3.21
CA GLN A 68 11.98 9.23 -1.88
C GLN A 68 12.18 8.16 -0.81
N GLU A 69 11.76 6.92 -1.06
CA GLU A 69 11.96 5.79 -0.13
C GLU A 69 13.45 5.52 0.13
N ARG A 70 14.28 5.55 -0.93
CA ARG A 70 15.74 5.42 -0.80
C ARG A 70 16.37 6.58 -0.03
N GLY A 71 15.93 7.81 -0.29
CA GLY A 71 16.38 9.00 0.42
C GLY A 71 16.03 8.95 1.91
N LEU A 72 14.79 8.59 2.24
CA LEU A 72 14.34 8.41 3.62
C LEU A 72 15.14 7.32 4.34
N HIS A 73 15.43 6.20 3.66
CA HIS A 73 16.24 5.14 4.25
C HIS A 73 17.68 5.61 4.54
N ALA A 74 18.29 6.33 3.60
CA ALA A 74 19.63 6.89 3.79
C ALA A 74 19.67 7.92 4.94
N LEU A 75 18.65 8.78 5.06
CA LEU A 75 18.52 9.73 6.16
C LEU A 75 18.45 9.02 7.52
N ASN A 76 17.61 7.99 7.64
CA ASN A 76 17.54 7.19 8.86
C ASN A 76 18.89 6.55 9.20
N GLN A 77 19.61 6.02 8.21
CA GLN A 77 20.91 5.40 8.45
C GLN A 77 21.96 6.43 8.91
N ILE A 78 21.95 7.65 8.36
CA ILE A 78 22.83 8.74 8.82
C ILE A 78 22.48 9.11 10.25
N GLN A 79 21.20 9.26 10.58
CA GLN A 79 20.75 9.58 11.93
C GLN A 79 21.21 8.52 12.94
N SER A 80 21.08 7.23 12.63
CA SER A 80 21.57 6.16 13.51
C SER A 80 23.08 6.25 13.73
N ARG A 81 23.87 6.50 12.67
CA ARG A 81 25.33 6.63 12.80
C ARG A 81 25.73 7.86 13.62
N LEU A 82 24.98 8.96 13.51
CA LEU A 82 25.22 10.15 14.32
C LEU A 82 24.99 9.85 15.81
N LEU A 83 23.88 9.19 16.14
CA LEU A 83 23.60 8.78 17.52
C LEU A 83 24.70 7.86 18.09
N ASP A 84 25.16 6.87 17.30
CA ASP A 84 26.25 5.99 17.73
C ASP A 84 27.56 6.77 17.97
N LEU A 85 27.84 7.79 17.17
CA LEU A 85 29.03 8.64 17.34
C LEU A 85 28.90 9.55 18.56
N GLU A 86 27.72 10.15 18.77
CA GLU A 86 27.41 10.93 19.97
C GLU A 86 27.62 10.09 21.24
N GLU A 87 27.11 8.85 21.25
CA GLU A 87 27.27 7.94 22.38
C GLU A 87 28.75 7.60 22.63
N ARG A 88 29.53 7.34 21.57
CA ARG A 88 30.98 7.07 21.70
C ARG A 88 31.76 8.28 22.23
N LEU A 89 31.41 9.48 21.79
CA LEU A 89 32.03 10.71 22.27
C LEU A 89 31.73 10.92 23.75
N GLU A 90 30.50 10.70 24.19
CA GLU A 90 30.15 10.74 25.61
C GLU A 90 30.92 9.69 26.44
N GLN A 91 31.11 8.49 25.92
CA GLN A 91 31.88 7.44 26.61
C GLN A 91 33.36 7.80 26.74
N LEU A 92 33.94 8.47 25.74
CA LEU A 92 35.33 8.94 25.78
C LEU A 92 35.50 10.12 26.74
N ASP A 93 34.54 11.05 26.78
CA ASP A 93 34.53 12.17 27.72
C ASP A 93 34.36 11.72 29.17
N LYS A 94 33.57 10.67 29.41
CA LYS A 94 33.34 10.08 30.74
C LYS A 94 34.46 9.14 31.21
N ARG A 95 35.48 8.84 30.40
CA ARG A 95 36.62 8.03 30.82
C ARG A 95 37.60 8.90 31.63
N PRO A 96 37.83 8.62 32.94
CA PRO A 96 38.87 9.33 33.68
C PRO A 96 40.23 8.99 33.07
N SER A 97 41.04 10.03 32.82
CA SER A 97 42.43 9.95 32.38
C SER A 97 43.29 9.11 33.32
#